data_AF-A0A7C5JWM1-F1
#
_entry.id   AF-A0A7C5JWM1-F1
#
_cell.length_a   1.000
_cell.length_b   1.000
_cell.length_c   1.000
_cell.angle_alpha   90.00
_cell.angle_beta   90.00
_cell.angle_gamma   90.00
#
_symmetry.space_group_name_H-M   'P 1'
#
loop_
_entity.id
_entity.type
_entity.pdbx_description
1 polymer ?
#
loop_
_entity_poly.entity_id
_entity_poly.type
_entity_poly.pdbx_seq_one_letter_code
_entity_poly.pdbx_strand_id
1 'polypeptide(L)'
;LREIPYIKAFEPKGAFYIFANIKDTGMKSEEFAEWLLEKARVVVIPGTAFGPNGEGYIRISYATKKEKLVEAMERMKKALEEL
;
A
#
# COMPACT_ATOMS: atom_id res chain seq x y z
N LEU A 1 -5.22 5.61 5.25
CA LEU A 1 -3.85 5.09 5.48
C LEU A 1 -3.50 5.03 6.96
N ARG A 2 -3.56 6.12 7.73
CA ARG A 2 -3.24 6.09 9.19
C ARG A 2 -4.15 5.18 10.02
N GLU A 3 -5.37 4.94 9.55
CA GLU A 3 -6.36 4.08 10.19
C GLU A 3 -6.36 2.63 9.65
N ILE A 4 -5.43 2.30 8.74
CA ILE A 4 -5.33 0.95 8.18
C ILE A 4 -4.31 0.18 9.00
N PRO A 5 -4.68 -0.97 9.59
CA PRO A 5 -3.75 -1.75 10.40
C PRO A 5 -2.54 -2.19 9.58
N TYR A 6 -1.40 -2.37 10.25
CA TYR A 6 -0.11 -2.81 9.68
C TYR A 6 0.56 -1.87 8.65
N ILE A 7 -0.10 -0.76 8.27
CA ILE A 7 0.44 0.22 7.32
C ILE A 7 0.86 1.51 8.04
N LYS A 8 2.12 1.91 7.88
CA LYS A 8 2.63 3.21 8.32
C LYS A 8 3.01 4.05 7.10
N ALA A 9 2.38 5.21 6.94
CA ALA A 9 2.63 6.11 5.82
C ALA A 9 2.90 7.55 6.31
N PHE A 10 3.89 8.19 5.69
CA PHE A 10 4.17 9.61 5.92
C PHE A 10 3.33 10.48 5.00
N GLU A 11 2.99 11.67 5.48
CA GLU A 11 2.23 12.66 4.70
C GLU A 11 3.14 13.27 3.63
N PRO A 12 2.83 13.09 2.33
CA PRO A 12 3.65 13.61 1.26
C PRO A 12 3.52 15.14 1.18
N LYS A 13 4.66 15.85 1.06
CA LYS A 13 4.70 17.32 0.99
C LYS A 13 4.55 17.92 -0.42
N GLY A 14 4.32 17.09 -1.44
CA GLY A 14 4.21 17.59 -2.82
C GLY A 14 4.28 16.55 -3.95
N ALA A 15 4.37 15.26 -3.66
CA ALA A 15 4.45 14.20 -4.67
C ALA A 15 3.17 13.37 -4.71
N PHE A 16 2.68 13.01 -5.90
CA PHE A 16 1.50 12.15 -6.14
C PHE A 16 1.68 10.67 -5.71
N TYR A 17 2.72 10.38 -4.94
CA TYR A 17 3.09 9.05 -4.49
C TYR A 17 3.27 9.04 -2.97
N ILE A 18 2.87 7.94 -2.36
CA ILE A 18 3.12 7.63 -0.95
C ILE A 18 3.98 6.37 -0.90
N PHE A 19 5.05 6.43 -0.13
CA PHE A 19 5.84 5.25 0.20
C PHE A 19 5.40 4.77 1.58
N ALA A 20 4.66 3.66 1.62
CA ALA A 20 4.05 3.12 2.82
C ALA A 20 4.85 1.91 3.31
N ASN A 21 5.14 1.89 4.60
CA ASN A 21 5.80 0.79 5.29
C ASN A 21 4.75 -0.28 5.62
N ILE A 22 5.07 -1.53 5.28
CA ILE A 22 4.23 -2.71 5.48
C ILE A 22 4.91 -3.76 6.36
N LYS A 23 6.04 -3.44 7.00
CA LYS A 23 6.86 -4.40 7.77
C LYS A 23 6.09 -5.08 8.89
N ASP A 24 5.09 -4.41 9.44
CA ASP A 24 4.24 -4.95 10.51
C ASP A 24 3.32 -6.09 10.02
N THR A 25 3.18 -6.29 8.69
CA THR A 25 2.45 -7.43 8.09
C THR A 25 3.27 -8.72 8.09
N GLY A 26 4.59 -8.64 8.28
CA GLY A 26 5.52 -9.76 8.13
C GLY A 26 5.77 -10.24 6.69
N MET A 27 5.07 -9.68 5.70
CA MET A 27 5.21 -10.03 4.28
C MET A 27 6.35 -9.26 3.60
N LYS A 28 6.89 -9.85 2.54
CA LYS A 28 7.80 -9.14 1.62
C LYS A 28 7.03 -8.18 0.72
N SER A 29 7.72 -7.17 0.17
CA SER A 29 7.13 -6.16 -0.72
C SER A 29 6.38 -6.73 -1.91
N GLU A 30 6.94 -7.74 -2.58
CA GLU A 30 6.31 -8.38 -3.75
C GLU A 30 5.12 -9.24 -3.35
N GLU A 31 5.30 -10.08 -2.33
CA GLU A 31 4.24 -10.94 -1.77
C GLU A 31 3.03 -10.12 -1.33
N PHE A 32 3.26 -9.00 -0.63
CA PHE A 32 2.18 -8.11 -0.22
C PHE A 32 1.46 -7.49 -1.42
N ALA A 33 2.19 -7.10 -2.46
CA ALA A 33 1.60 -6.49 -3.65
C ALA A 33 0.70 -7.48 -4.41
N GLU A 34 1.14 -8.73 -4.54
CA GLU A 34 0.37 -9.82 -5.13
C GLU A 34 -0.86 -10.17 -4.26
N TRP A 35 -0.66 -10.35 -2.95
CA TRP A 35 -1.73 -10.63 -2.00
C TRP A 35 -2.83 -9.56 -2.04
N LEU A 36 -2.44 -8.28 -2.05
CA LEU A 36 -3.37 -7.16 -2.09
C LEU A 36 -4.14 -7.10 -3.42
N LEU A 37 -3.48 -7.45 -4.54
CA LEU A 37 -4.13 -7.57 -5.83
C LEU A 37 -5.19 -8.69 -5.83
N GLU A 38 -4.87 -9.85 -5.27
CA GLU A 38 -5.79 -10.98 -5.22
C GLU A 38 -6.97 -10.72 -4.28
N LYS A 39 -6.70 -10.24 -3.06
CA LYS A 39 -7.70 -10.04 -2.01
C LYS A 39 -8.54 -8.79 -2.19
N ALA A 40 -7.89 -7.65 -2.42
CA ALA A 40 -8.55 -6.35 -2.45
C ALA A 40 -8.79 -5.82 -3.88
N ARG A 41 -8.25 -6.48 -4.91
CA ARG A 41 -8.24 -5.97 -6.30
C ARG A 41 -7.61 -4.58 -6.38
N VAL A 42 -6.57 -4.33 -5.56
CA VAL A 42 -5.82 -3.07 -5.51
C VAL A 42 -4.38 -3.35 -5.94
N VAL A 43 -3.93 -2.67 -7.00
CA VAL A 43 -2.55 -2.75 -7.48
C VAL A 43 -1.71 -1.71 -6.75
N VAL A 44 -0.59 -2.15 -6.19
CA VAL A 44 0.47 -1.30 -5.62
C VAL A 44 1.81 -1.69 -6.22
N ILE A 45 2.79 -0.80 -6.15
CA ILE A 45 4.14 -1.12 -6.64
C ILE A 45 4.99 -1.58 -5.46
N PRO A 46 5.64 -2.76 -5.55
CA PRO A 46 6.55 -3.20 -4.50
C PRO A 46 7.72 -2.23 -4.37
N GLY A 47 8.15 -1.95 -3.14
CA GLY A 47 9.25 -1.04 -2.89
C GLY A 47 10.58 -1.51 -3.49
N THR A 48 10.75 -2.81 -3.68
CA THR A 48 11.91 -3.44 -4.35
C THR A 48 12.11 -2.93 -5.79
N ALA A 49 11.06 -2.45 -6.46
CA ALA A 49 11.15 -1.81 -7.77
C ALA A 49 11.99 -0.52 -7.77
N PHE A 50 12.26 0.07 -6.60
CA PHE A 50 13.13 1.25 -6.41
C PHE A 50 14.51 0.89 -5.87
N GLY A 51 14.82 -0.41 -5.77
CA GLY A 51 16.08 -0.93 -5.25
C GLY A 51 15.90 -1.78 -3.99
N PRO A 52 16.96 -2.50 -3.57
CA PRO A 52 16.90 -3.47 -2.47
C PRO A 52 16.50 -2.86 -1.12
N ASN A 53 16.80 -1.56 -0.92
CA ASN A 53 16.42 -0.84 0.30
C ASN A 53 14.90 -0.56 0.42
N GLY A 54 14.12 -0.84 -0.64
CA GLY A 54 12.68 -0.71 -0.64
C GLY A 54 11.92 -1.91 -0.07
N GLU A 55 12.61 -2.98 0.35
CA GLU A 55 12.00 -4.15 0.96
C GLU A 55 11.23 -3.80 2.25
N GLY A 56 10.03 -4.37 2.40
CA GLY A 56 9.07 -4.02 3.45
C GLY A 56 8.34 -2.68 3.23
N TYR A 57 8.38 -2.14 2.01
CA TYR A 57 7.61 -0.96 1.61
C TYR A 57 6.85 -1.20 0.30
N ILE A 58 5.83 -0.37 0.08
CA ILE A 58 5.09 -0.27 -1.18
C ILE A 58 4.93 1.19 -1.59
N ARG A 59 4.81 1.44 -2.89
CA ARG A 59 4.44 2.74 -3.44
C ARG A 59 2.99 2.74 -3.90
N ILE A 60 2.24 3.70 -3.38
CA ILE A 60 0.85 3.99 -3.76
C ILE A 60 0.84 5.26 -4.59
N SER A 61 0.30 5.20 -5.81
CA SER A 61 -0.01 6.38 -6.62
C SER A 61 -1.42 6.84 -6.33
N TYR A 62 -1.60 8.12 -6.03
CA TYR A 62 -2.93 8.70 -5.81
C TYR A 62 -3.34 9.70 -6.91
N ALA A 63 -2.70 9.62 -8.07
CA ALA A 63 -3.04 10.39 -9.28
C ALA A 63 -4.27 9.82 -10.01
N THR A 64 -5.42 9.74 -9.34
CA THR A 64 -6.69 9.28 -9.94
C THR A 64 -7.89 9.97 -9.30
N LYS A 65 -9.10 9.65 -9.76
CA LYS A 65 -10.36 10.20 -9.24
C LYS A 65 -10.54 9.84 -7.76
N LYS A 66 -11.03 10.80 -6.98
CA LYS A 66 -11.20 10.68 -5.52
C LYS A 66 -12.05 9.48 -5.13
N GLU A 67 -13.11 9.19 -5.89
CA GLU A 67 -14.03 8.09 -5.62
C GLU A 67 -13.31 6.74 -5.69
N LYS A 68 -12.42 6.58 -6.68
CA LYS A 68 -11.61 5.36 -6.85
C LYS A 68 -10.57 5.22 -5.73
N LEU A 69 -10.02 6.33 -5.25
CA LEU A 69 -9.11 6.31 -4.10
C LEU A 69 -9.81 5.88 -2.82
N VAL A 70 -10.99 6.44 -2.54
CA VAL A 70 -11.78 6.07 -1.36
C VAL A 70 -12.14 4.58 -1.41
N GLU A 71 -12.62 4.10 -2.56
CA GLU A 71 -12.93 2.69 -2.78
C GLU A 71 -11.72 1.77 -2.54
N ALA A 72 -10.55 2.11 -3.09
CA ALA A 72 -9.34 1.31 -2.92
C ALA A 72 -8.87 1.29 -1.45
N MET A 73 -8.93 2.43 -0.76
CA MET A 73 -8.53 2.52 0.66
C MET A 73 -9.45 1.68 1.56
N GLU A 74 -10.75 1.67 1.28
CA GLU A 74 -11.72 0.87 2.03
C GLU A 74 -11.50 -0.63 1.83
N ARG A 75 -11.26 -1.07 0.58
CA ARG A 75 -10.95 -2.48 0.27
C ARG A 75 -9.65 -2.93 0.94
N MET A 76 -8.62 -2.09 0.90
CA MET A 76 -7.34 -2.36 1.54
C MET A 76 -7.49 -2.45 3.07
N LYS A 77 -8.28 -1.56 3.68
CA LYS A 77 -8.58 -1.61 5.12
C LYS A 77 -9.21 -2.95 5.50
N LYS A 78 -10.29 -3.34 4.81
CA LYS A 78 -10.98 -4.62 5.08
C LYS A 78 -10.08 -5.83 4.93
N ALA A 79 -9.30 -5.89 3.85
CA ALA A 79 -8.38 -7.01 3.62
C ALA A 79 -7.34 -7.14 4.75
N LEU A 80 -6.89 -6.02 5.31
CA LEU A 80 -5.91 -5.99 6.39
C LEU A 80 -6.52 -6.19 7.79
N GLU A 81 -7.81 -5.97 7.97
CA GLU A 81 -8.52 -6.33 9.21
C GLU A 81 -8.74 -7.85 9.31
N GLU A 82 -8.76 -8.55 8.18
CA GLU A 82 -8.89 -10.01 8.07
C GLU A 82 -7.53 -10.75 8.05
N LEU A 83 -6.42 -10.00 8.18
CA LEU A 83 -5.04 -10.51 8.19
C LEU A 83 -4.57 -10.81 9.63
#